data_AF-A0A2D4N647-F1
#
_entry.id   AF-A0A2D4N647-F1
#
_cell.length_a   1.000
_cell.length_b   1.000
_cell.length_c   1.000
_cell.angle_alpha   90.00
_cell.angle_beta   90.00
_cell.angle_gamma   90.00
#
_symmetry.space_group_name_H-M   'P 1'
#
loop_
_entity.id
_entity.type
_entity.pdbx_description
1 polymer ?
#
loop_
_entity_poly.entity_id
_entity_poly.type
_entity_poly.pdbx_seq_one_letter_code
_entity_poly.pdbx_strand_id
1 'polypeptide(L)'
;NKYNDVKVLGRLYDEKAKASMNLETQIENVDRIISTIEAKLSHDGTIPVSPNALQDRANELQKLKRDLVKQENCLLKLNRSLKDTEHSCSAVQNNFQEYCPDLPRQKKEVQLINDRYHIVADQLDQQEKTLWDTSLIYQQFQNANENLIFWLNNLPKHKVKTTDGPSQINYKLEAQKRLADEIQSKESDKNSVINLSRNVQSILNDYELQAGKYRSSLDPTLTASSAKRLRVTPLQESIQAQENDMTKLYAETAAENKQQICWLEFAKKIMNKKEVGDAVQVMHEQTQQPKNIDESEIPK
;
A
#
# COMPACT_ATOMS: atom_id res chain seq x y z
N ASN A 1 58.08 -15.87 -47.40
CA ASN A 1 58.76 -16.76 -46.44
C ASN A 1 57.66 -17.59 -45.77
N LYS A 2 57.13 -18.58 -46.50
CA LYS A 2 55.82 -19.21 -46.21
C LYS A 2 55.74 -19.89 -44.83
N TYR A 3 56.87 -20.40 -44.34
CA TYR A 3 56.96 -21.02 -43.03
C TYR A 3 56.68 -20.02 -41.89
N ASN A 4 57.22 -18.80 -42.00
CA ASN A 4 56.97 -17.75 -41.02
C ASN A 4 55.51 -17.29 -41.06
N ASP A 5 54.92 -17.17 -42.26
CA ASP A 5 53.53 -16.76 -42.43
C ASP A 5 52.56 -17.76 -41.77
N VAL A 6 52.78 -19.07 -41.99
CA VAL A 6 52.00 -20.14 -41.34
C VAL A 6 52.19 -20.13 -39.82
N LYS A 7 53.40 -19.87 -39.33
CA LYS A 7 53.68 -19.78 -37.89
C LYS A 7 52.95 -18.60 -37.23
N VAL A 8 52.91 -17.44 -37.90
CA VAL A 8 52.17 -16.27 -37.43
C VAL A 8 50.66 -16.53 -37.46
N LEU A 9 50.15 -17.11 -38.54
CA LEU A 9 48.74 -17.48 -38.66
C LEU A 9 48.30 -18.43 -37.53
N GLY A 10 49.08 -19.48 -37.27
CA GLY A 10 48.78 -20.45 -36.21
C GLY A 10 48.71 -19.80 -34.82
N ARG A 11 49.62 -18.86 -34.51
CA ARG A 11 49.58 -18.11 -33.25
C ARG A 11 48.34 -17.22 -33.16
N LEU A 12 48.00 -16.47 -34.22
CA LEU A 12 46.84 -15.59 -34.21
C LEU A 12 45.52 -16.37 -34.06
N TYR A 13 45.43 -17.56 -34.66
CA TYR A 13 44.28 -18.44 -34.47
C TYR A 13 44.18 -18.99 -33.05
N ASP A 14 45.29 -19.37 -32.43
CA ASP A 14 45.32 -19.80 -31.03
C ASP A 14 44.88 -18.68 -30.08
N GLU A 15 45.38 -17.45 -30.28
CA GLU A 15 44.96 -16.26 -29.54
C GLU A 15 43.47 -15.97 -29.74
N LYS A 16 42.98 -15.99 -30.99
CA LYS A 16 41.56 -15.82 -31.32
C LYS A 16 40.69 -16.88 -30.64
N ALA A 17 41.08 -18.16 -30.72
CA ALA A 17 40.31 -19.26 -30.15
C ALA A 17 40.19 -19.10 -28.63
N LYS A 18 41.29 -18.75 -27.94
CA LYS A 18 41.30 -18.50 -26.49
C LYS A 18 40.42 -17.30 -26.12
N ALA A 19 40.52 -16.18 -26.84
CA ALA A 19 39.71 -15.00 -26.59
C ALA A 19 38.21 -15.29 -26.80
N SER A 20 37.87 -15.97 -27.89
CA SER A 20 36.49 -16.35 -28.22
C SER A 20 35.90 -17.30 -27.16
N MET A 21 36.64 -18.34 -26.76
CA MET A 21 36.20 -19.27 -25.72
C MET A 21 35.97 -18.59 -24.37
N ASN A 22 36.86 -17.66 -24.00
CA ASN A 22 36.67 -16.85 -22.80
C ASN A 22 35.41 -15.98 -22.90
N LEU A 23 35.16 -15.37 -24.07
CA LEU A 23 33.97 -14.55 -24.29
C LEU A 23 32.68 -15.35 -24.15
N GLU A 24 32.58 -16.52 -24.77
CA GLU A 24 31.39 -17.40 -24.61
C GLU A 24 31.16 -17.75 -23.14
N THR A 25 32.22 -18.10 -22.42
CA THR A 25 32.14 -18.41 -20.98
C THR A 25 31.62 -17.21 -20.18
N GLN A 26 32.06 -15.99 -20.51
CA GLN A 26 31.55 -14.78 -19.86
C GLN A 26 30.09 -14.49 -20.25
N ILE A 27 29.70 -14.69 -21.51
CA ILE A 27 28.33 -14.51 -22.00
C ILE A 27 27.39 -15.40 -21.19
N GLU A 28 27.65 -16.71 -21.14
CA GLU A 28 26.83 -17.67 -20.40
C GLU A 28 26.75 -17.35 -18.90
N ASN A 29 27.88 -16.96 -18.30
CA ASN A 29 27.91 -16.67 -16.87
C ASN A 29 27.10 -15.42 -16.51
N VAL A 30 27.30 -14.31 -17.24
CA VAL A 30 26.58 -13.05 -16.97
C VAL A 30 25.10 -13.18 -17.34
N ASP A 31 24.78 -13.86 -18.44
CA ASP A 31 23.40 -14.16 -18.82
C ASP A 31 22.65 -14.87 -17.69
N ARG A 32 23.23 -15.95 -17.14
CA ARG A 32 22.64 -16.69 -16.01
C ARG A 32 22.44 -15.82 -14.78
N ILE A 33 23.41 -14.94 -14.48
CA ILE A 33 23.33 -14.01 -13.33
C ILE A 33 22.15 -13.05 -13.52
N ILE A 34 22.05 -12.40 -14.67
CA ILE A 34 20.97 -11.45 -14.97
C ILE A 34 19.62 -12.17 -14.95
N SER A 35 19.50 -13.32 -15.63
CA SER A 35 18.30 -14.15 -15.66
C SER A 35 17.82 -14.54 -14.25
N THR A 36 18.73 -14.77 -13.30
CA THR A 36 18.38 -15.06 -11.90
C THR A 36 17.77 -13.85 -11.19
N ILE A 37 18.27 -12.64 -11.47
CA ILE A 37 17.76 -11.40 -10.87
C ILE A 37 16.41 -11.03 -11.51
N GLU A 38 16.31 -11.10 -12.84
CA GLU A 38 15.06 -10.91 -13.59
C GLU A 38 13.96 -11.87 -13.12
N ALA A 39 14.31 -13.15 -12.92
CA ALA A 39 13.38 -14.12 -12.36
C ALA A 39 12.87 -13.65 -11.00
N LYS A 40 13.73 -13.30 -10.03
CA LYS A 40 13.27 -12.81 -8.72
C LYS A 40 12.37 -11.57 -8.84
N LEU A 41 12.78 -10.59 -9.65
CA LEU A 41 12.03 -9.36 -9.85
C LEU A 41 10.65 -9.60 -10.48
N SER A 42 10.50 -10.64 -11.30
CA SER A 42 9.23 -11.01 -11.94
C SER A 42 8.22 -11.69 -11.00
N HIS A 43 8.67 -12.27 -9.87
CA HIS A 43 7.81 -13.01 -8.95
C HIS A 43 7.07 -12.11 -7.96
N ASP A 44 7.66 -10.96 -7.64
CA ASP A 44 7.26 -10.18 -6.47
C ASP A 44 6.43 -8.93 -6.81
N GLY A 45 5.53 -9.04 -7.79
CA GLY A 45 4.71 -7.91 -8.22
C GLY A 45 3.66 -7.48 -7.18
N THR A 46 3.05 -8.44 -6.47
CA THR A 46 2.00 -8.18 -5.48
C THR A 46 2.59 -8.14 -4.08
N ILE A 47 2.27 -7.11 -3.30
CA ILE A 47 2.78 -6.94 -1.94
C ILE A 47 1.86 -7.68 -0.95
N PRO A 48 2.35 -8.69 -0.21
CA PRO A 48 1.58 -9.37 0.84
C PRO A 48 1.13 -8.39 1.93
N VAL A 49 -0.05 -8.63 2.51
CA VAL A 49 -0.40 -7.98 3.78
C VAL A 49 0.55 -8.45 4.89
N SER A 50 1.23 -7.50 5.53
CA SER A 50 2.00 -7.68 6.76
C SER A 50 2.09 -6.33 7.49
N PRO A 51 2.39 -6.30 8.81
CA PRO A 51 2.53 -5.05 9.55
C PRO A 51 3.58 -4.09 8.97
N ASN A 52 4.60 -4.64 8.32
CA ASN A 52 5.72 -3.90 7.72
C ASN A 52 5.79 -4.11 6.20
N ALA A 53 4.66 -4.40 5.54
CA ALA A 53 4.62 -4.87 4.15
C ALA A 53 5.45 -4.03 3.17
N LEU A 54 5.32 -2.70 3.23
CA LEU A 54 6.09 -1.78 2.37
C LEU A 54 7.58 -1.78 2.70
N GLN A 55 7.93 -1.84 3.99
CA GLN A 55 9.33 -1.85 4.43
C GLN A 55 10.01 -3.17 4.09
N ASP A 56 9.33 -4.30 4.30
CA ASP A 56 9.82 -5.63 3.95
C ASP A 56 10.09 -5.69 2.45
N ARG A 57 9.15 -5.21 1.63
CA ARG A 57 9.30 -5.13 0.18
C ARG A 57 10.47 -4.21 -0.23
N ALA A 58 10.59 -3.04 0.38
CA ALA A 58 11.69 -2.12 0.11
C ALA A 58 13.06 -2.77 0.44
N ASN A 59 13.15 -3.49 1.55
CA ASN A 59 14.36 -4.20 1.97
C ASN A 59 14.75 -5.31 0.96
N GLU A 60 13.77 -6.03 0.42
CA GLU A 60 13.98 -7.04 -0.62
C GLU A 60 14.55 -6.42 -1.91
N LEU A 61 13.96 -5.31 -2.38
CA LEU A 61 14.45 -4.58 -3.55
C LEU A 61 15.87 -4.06 -3.33
N GLN A 62 16.15 -3.49 -2.16
CA GLN A 62 17.50 -3.06 -1.79
C GLN A 62 18.51 -4.19 -1.75
N LYS A 63 18.09 -5.40 -1.35
CA LYS A 63 18.93 -6.59 -1.40
C LYS A 63 19.22 -6.98 -2.85
N LEU A 64 18.20 -7.02 -3.71
CA LEU A 64 18.36 -7.32 -5.14
C LEU A 64 19.28 -6.30 -5.84
N LYS A 65 19.12 -5.01 -5.54
CA LYS A 65 19.98 -3.93 -6.06
C LYS A 65 21.43 -4.10 -5.63
N ARG A 66 21.68 -4.39 -4.35
CA ARG A 66 23.04 -4.72 -3.87
C ARG A 66 23.60 -5.96 -4.55
N ASP A 67 22.78 -6.98 -4.76
CA ASP A 67 23.19 -8.19 -5.46
C ASP A 67 23.52 -7.91 -6.93
N LEU A 68 22.77 -7.04 -7.62
CA LEU A 68 23.08 -6.57 -8.97
C LEU A 68 24.42 -5.82 -9.03
N VAL A 69 24.64 -4.86 -8.14
CA VAL A 69 25.89 -4.07 -8.06
C VAL A 69 27.11 -4.96 -7.82
N LYS A 70 26.98 -6.01 -7.00
CA LYS A 70 28.09 -6.98 -6.81
C LYS A 70 28.52 -7.66 -8.11
N GLN A 71 27.63 -7.76 -9.10
CA GLN A 71 27.88 -8.41 -10.40
C GLN A 71 28.41 -7.43 -11.46
N GLU A 72 28.54 -6.14 -11.15
CA GLU A 72 29.11 -5.13 -12.06
C GLU A 72 30.50 -5.54 -12.55
N ASN A 73 31.32 -6.13 -11.68
CA ASN A 73 32.63 -6.66 -12.06
C ASN A 73 32.55 -7.79 -13.11
N CYS A 74 31.50 -8.61 -13.09
CA CYS A 74 31.28 -9.64 -14.10
C CYS A 74 30.89 -9.01 -15.45
N LEU A 75 30.06 -7.96 -15.44
CA LEU A 75 29.71 -7.20 -16.64
C LEU A 75 30.93 -6.50 -17.25
N LEU A 76 31.79 -5.90 -16.41
CA LEU A 76 33.05 -5.30 -16.87
C LEU A 76 33.98 -6.34 -17.48
N LYS A 77 34.08 -7.54 -16.90
CA LYS A 77 34.86 -8.66 -17.46
C LYS A 77 34.32 -9.13 -18.80
N LEU A 78 33.00 -9.23 -18.95
CA LEU A 78 32.36 -9.57 -20.23
C LEU A 78 32.75 -8.56 -21.32
N ASN A 79 32.60 -7.26 -21.03
CA ASN A 79 32.92 -6.21 -21.99
C ASN A 79 34.41 -6.17 -22.35
N ARG A 80 35.30 -6.45 -21.39
CA ARG A 80 36.75 -6.63 -21.68
C ARG A 80 37.01 -7.83 -22.58
N SER A 81 36.39 -8.98 -22.29
CA SER A 81 36.55 -10.18 -23.13
C SER A 81 36.05 -9.97 -24.55
N LEU A 82 35.01 -9.13 -24.74
CA LEU A 82 34.56 -8.74 -26.08
C LEU A 82 35.64 -7.92 -26.79
N LYS A 83 36.26 -6.94 -26.11
CA LYS A 83 37.36 -6.14 -26.69
C LYS A 83 38.57 -6.98 -27.05
N ASP A 84 38.94 -7.94 -26.22
CA ASP A 84 40.04 -8.86 -26.51
C ASP A 84 39.72 -9.71 -27.76
N THR A 85 38.49 -10.21 -27.86
CA THR A 85 38.04 -11.00 -29.01
C THR A 85 37.97 -10.17 -30.29
N GLU A 86 37.47 -8.93 -30.23
CA GLU A 86 37.50 -7.98 -31.33
C GLU A 86 38.94 -7.76 -31.82
N HIS A 87 39.87 -7.53 -30.90
CA HIS A 87 41.29 -7.31 -31.23
C HIS A 87 41.91 -8.52 -31.91
N SER A 88 41.74 -9.73 -31.35
CA SER A 88 42.27 -10.96 -31.96
C SER A 88 41.65 -11.26 -33.32
N CYS A 89 40.35 -10.99 -33.50
CA CYS A 89 39.67 -11.14 -34.79
C CYS A 89 40.20 -10.12 -35.83
N SER A 90 40.38 -8.86 -35.44
CA SER A 90 40.97 -7.84 -36.31
C SER A 90 42.42 -8.16 -36.68
N ALA A 91 43.20 -8.77 -35.78
CA ALA A 91 44.56 -9.20 -36.10
C ALA A 91 44.57 -10.27 -37.21
N VAL A 92 43.70 -11.29 -37.12
CA VAL A 92 43.56 -12.33 -38.15
C VAL A 92 43.08 -11.72 -39.48
N GLN A 93 42.06 -10.86 -39.44
CA GLN A 93 41.52 -10.20 -40.63
C GLN A 93 42.54 -9.27 -41.31
N ASN A 94 43.29 -8.47 -40.56
CA ASN A 94 44.22 -7.51 -41.13
C ASN A 94 45.48 -8.18 -41.71
N ASN A 95 45.96 -9.26 -41.08
CA ASN A 95 47.18 -9.95 -41.53
C ASN A 95 46.90 -10.97 -42.64
N PHE A 96 45.71 -11.59 -42.67
CA PHE A 96 45.41 -12.71 -43.55
C PHE A 96 44.08 -12.60 -44.31
N GLN A 97 43.33 -11.50 -44.16
CA GLN A 97 42.03 -11.26 -44.80
C GLN A 97 40.94 -12.29 -44.44
N GLU A 98 41.10 -12.97 -43.31
CA GLU A 98 40.17 -13.99 -42.87
C GLU A 98 39.03 -13.39 -42.03
N TYR A 99 37.81 -13.80 -42.36
CA TYR A 99 36.60 -13.33 -41.71
C TYR A 99 36.32 -14.11 -40.42
N CYS A 100 35.82 -13.41 -39.40
CA CYS A 100 35.44 -14.00 -38.11
C CYS A 100 33.90 -14.08 -38.01
N PRO A 101 33.29 -15.24 -38.35
CA PRO A 101 31.83 -15.37 -38.47
C PRO A 101 31.08 -15.28 -37.14
N ASP A 102 31.72 -15.63 -36.02
CA ASP A 102 31.07 -15.67 -34.70
C ASP A 102 30.97 -14.28 -34.05
N LEU A 103 31.89 -13.37 -34.37
CA LEU A 103 32.03 -12.07 -33.72
C LEU A 103 30.74 -11.21 -33.80
N PRO A 104 30.02 -11.13 -34.94
CA PRO A 104 28.75 -10.39 -34.99
C PRO A 104 27.67 -10.93 -34.05
N ARG A 105 27.58 -12.26 -33.86
CA ARG A 105 26.62 -12.86 -32.91
C ARG A 105 27.02 -12.51 -31.48
N GLN A 106 28.28 -12.74 -31.11
CA GLN A 106 28.81 -12.45 -29.78
C GLN A 106 28.60 -10.97 -29.40
N LYS A 107 28.84 -10.03 -30.32
CA LYS A 107 28.57 -8.60 -30.11
C LYS A 107 27.11 -8.32 -29.75
N LYS A 108 26.16 -8.93 -30.48
CA LYS A 108 24.73 -8.75 -30.25
C LYS A 108 24.31 -9.31 -28.89
N GLU A 109 24.84 -10.47 -28.51
CA GLU A 109 24.55 -11.07 -27.20
C GLU A 109 25.10 -10.23 -26.05
N VAL A 110 26.33 -9.73 -26.15
CA VAL A 110 26.89 -8.82 -25.15
C VAL A 110 26.08 -7.53 -25.06
N GLN A 111 25.64 -6.96 -26.19
CA GLN A 111 24.78 -5.78 -26.19
C GLN A 111 23.45 -6.07 -25.47
N LEU A 112 22.78 -7.17 -25.80
CA LEU A 112 21.53 -7.59 -25.15
C LEU A 112 21.70 -7.77 -23.64
N ILE A 113 22.81 -8.37 -23.19
CA ILE A 113 23.13 -8.55 -21.77
C ILE A 113 23.31 -7.20 -21.07
N ASN A 114 24.02 -6.25 -21.68
CA ASN A 114 24.16 -4.89 -21.12
C ASN A 114 22.80 -4.17 -21.06
N ASP A 115 22.00 -4.24 -22.12
CA ASP A 115 20.67 -3.61 -22.15
C ASP A 115 19.77 -4.17 -21.05
N ARG A 116 19.74 -5.51 -20.89
CA ARG A 116 19.00 -6.17 -19.80
C ARG A 116 19.47 -5.75 -18.42
N TYR A 117 20.79 -5.65 -18.21
CA TYR A 117 21.36 -5.17 -16.94
C TYR A 117 20.82 -3.77 -16.59
N HIS A 118 20.82 -2.85 -17.56
CA HIS A 118 20.32 -1.49 -17.36
C HIS A 118 18.81 -1.46 -17.10
N ILE A 119 18.02 -2.22 -17.85
CA ILE A 119 16.58 -2.33 -17.62
C ILE A 119 16.29 -2.86 -16.20
N VAL A 120 17.03 -3.87 -15.73
CA VAL A 120 16.89 -4.40 -14.36
C VAL A 120 17.24 -3.33 -13.32
N ALA A 121 18.33 -2.59 -13.52
CA ALA A 121 18.75 -1.51 -12.62
C ALA A 121 17.68 -0.42 -12.53
N ASP A 122 17.19 0.06 -13.68
CA ASP A 122 16.15 1.09 -13.77
C ASP A 122 14.84 0.64 -13.11
N GLN A 123 14.45 -0.62 -13.33
CA GLN A 123 13.25 -1.20 -12.73
C GLN A 123 13.35 -1.28 -11.20
N LEU A 124 14.52 -1.67 -10.67
CA LEU A 124 14.76 -1.71 -9.23
C LEU A 124 14.71 -0.30 -8.62
N ASP A 125 15.31 0.68 -9.27
CA ASP A 125 15.32 2.08 -8.82
C ASP A 125 13.92 2.69 -8.84
N GLN A 126 13.15 2.47 -9.91
CA GLN A 126 11.79 2.94 -10.01
C GLN A 126 10.90 2.33 -8.92
N GLN A 127 10.97 1.01 -8.73
CA GLN A 127 10.17 0.32 -7.72
C GLN A 127 10.55 0.74 -6.30
N GLU A 128 11.84 0.89 -5.98
CA GLU A 128 12.31 1.37 -4.68
C GLU A 128 11.75 2.77 -4.40
N LYS A 129 11.85 3.68 -5.37
CA LYS A 129 11.33 5.05 -5.25
C LYS A 129 9.83 5.06 -4.99
N THR A 130 9.05 4.32 -5.76
CA THR A 130 7.59 4.23 -5.58
C THR A 130 7.21 3.75 -4.18
N LEU A 131 7.89 2.73 -3.65
CA LEU A 131 7.62 2.24 -2.29
C LEU A 131 7.96 3.28 -1.23
N TRP A 132 9.08 3.98 -1.40
CA TRP A 132 9.49 5.03 -0.48
C TRP A 132 8.49 6.19 -0.45
N ASP A 133 8.07 6.66 -1.63
CA ASP A 133 7.06 7.72 -1.79
C ASP A 133 5.71 7.31 -1.18
N THR A 134 5.35 6.02 -1.29
CA THR A 134 4.10 5.47 -0.72
C THR A 134 4.15 5.32 0.79
N SER A 135 5.32 5.01 1.36
CA SER A 135 5.47 4.68 2.78
C SER A 135 4.94 5.77 3.70
N LEU A 136 5.22 7.04 3.39
CA LEU A 136 4.74 8.17 4.20
C LEU A 136 3.22 8.29 4.17
N ILE A 137 2.62 8.17 2.97
CA ILE A 137 1.16 8.28 2.79
C ILE A 137 0.46 7.11 3.49
N TYR A 138 1.04 5.91 3.41
CA TYR A 138 0.53 4.74 4.11
C TYR A 138 0.59 4.89 5.64
N GLN A 139 1.68 5.45 6.18
CA GLN A 139 1.76 5.76 7.62
C GLN A 139 0.74 6.82 8.04
N GLN A 140 0.54 7.86 7.22
CA GLN A 140 -0.51 8.86 7.47
C GLN A 140 -1.90 8.24 7.48
N PHE A 141 -2.18 7.32 6.54
CA PHE A 141 -3.42 6.55 6.52
C PHE A 141 -3.61 5.74 7.81
N GLN A 142 -2.61 4.92 8.18
CA GLN A 142 -2.69 4.08 9.39
C GLN A 142 -2.97 4.94 10.64
N ASN A 143 -2.18 6.00 10.84
CA ASN A 143 -2.34 6.90 11.98
C ASN A 143 -3.72 7.59 12.00
N ALA A 144 -4.17 8.13 10.86
CA ALA A 144 -5.46 8.81 10.77
C ALA A 144 -6.62 7.83 11.03
N ASN A 145 -6.53 6.61 10.48
CA ASN A 145 -7.51 5.55 10.66
C ASN A 145 -7.60 5.10 12.12
N GLU A 146 -6.45 4.79 12.74
CA GLU A 146 -6.37 4.39 14.15
C GLU A 146 -6.90 5.47 15.08
N ASN A 147 -6.50 6.73 14.86
CA ASN A 147 -6.97 7.87 15.67
C ASN A 147 -8.49 8.04 15.60
N LEU A 148 -9.07 7.92 14.40
CA LEU A 148 -10.52 8.06 14.22
C LEU A 148 -11.29 6.87 14.82
N ILE A 149 -10.82 5.64 14.61
CA ILE A 149 -11.41 4.43 15.22
C ILE A 149 -11.33 4.53 16.75
N PHE A 150 -10.18 4.95 17.28
CA PHE A 150 -10.02 5.16 18.73
C PHE A 150 -11.01 6.20 19.24
N TRP A 151 -11.15 7.35 18.57
CA TRP A 151 -12.10 8.38 18.96
C TRP A 151 -13.55 7.86 18.95
N LEU A 152 -13.97 7.17 17.88
CA LEU A 152 -15.32 6.58 17.73
C LEU A 152 -15.64 5.56 18.83
N ASN A 153 -14.67 4.72 19.20
CA ASN A 153 -14.87 3.70 20.25
C ASN A 153 -14.94 4.28 21.67
N ASN A 154 -14.43 5.50 21.88
CA ASN A 154 -14.36 6.14 23.19
C ASN A 154 -15.41 7.24 23.41
N LEU A 155 -16.46 7.30 22.59
CA LEU A 155 -17.51 8.32 22.74
C LEU A 155 -18.35 8.13 24.00
N PRO A 156 -18.80 9.23 24.65
CA PRO A 156 -19.68 9.16 25.80
C PRO A 156 -21.01 8.48 25.47
N LYS A 157 -21.40 7.46 26.25
CA LYS A 157 -22.68 6.76 26.09
C LYS A 157 -23.71 7.32 27.08
N HIS A 158 -24.47 8.35 26.70
CA HIS A 158 -25.52 8.92 27.56
C HIS A 158 -26.83 8.13 27.47
N LYS A 159 -26.85 6.93 28.08
CA LYS A 159 -28.06 6.09 28.16
C LYS A 159 -29.10 6.69 29.12
N VAL A 160 -30.37 6.64 28.72
CA VAL A 160 -31.52 6.96 29.58
C VAL A 160 -31.70 5.84 30.60
N LYS A 161 -31.83 6.19 31.87
CA LYS A 161 -32.20 5.28 32.96
C LYS A 161 -33.62 5.59 33.40
N THR A 162 -34.35 4.56 33.83
CA THR A 162 -35.73 4.71 34.33
C THR A 162 -35.85 5.59 35.58
N THR A 163 -34.73 5.87 36.24
CA THR A 163 -34.61 6.76 37.41
C THR A 163 -34.28 8.20 37.07
N ASP A 164 -34.11 8.55 35.78
CA ASP A 164 -33.69 9.90 35.40
C ASP A 164 -34.82 10.92 35.61
N GLY A 165 -34.52 12.03 36.27
CA GLY A 165 -35.44 13.15 36.43
C GLY A 165 -35.48 14.11 35.23
N PRO A 166 -36.43 15.07 35.20
CA PRO A 166 -36.59 16.09 34.15
C PRO A 166 -35.30 16.84 33.78
N SER A 167 -34.59 17.36 34.79
CA SER A 167 -33.33 18.08 34.61
C SER A 167 -32.21 17.19 34.06
N GLN A 168 -32.20 15.91 34.44
CA GLN A 168 -31.18 14.94 33.98
C GLN A 168 -31.42 14.55 32.51
N ILE A 169 -32.67 14.39 32.09
CA ILE A 169 -33.02 14.11 30.68
C ILE A 169 -32.71 15.32 29.80
N ASN A 170 -33.00 16.54 30.24
CA ASN A 170 -32.59 17.75 29.53
C ASN A 170 -31.07 17.84 29.38
N TYR A 171 -30.32 17.59 30.45
CA TYR A 171 -28.85 17.59 30.39
C TYR A 171 -28.32 16.55 29.39
N LYS A 172 -28.82 15.30 29.45
CA LYS A 172 -28.40 14.24 28.53
C LYS A 172 -28.77 14.57 27.08
N LEU A 173 -29.93 15.17 26.84
CA LEU A 173 -30.34 15.61 25.49
C LEU A 173 -29.36 16.64 24.92
N GLU A 174 -29.03 17.68 25.69
CA GLU A 174 -28.08 18.72 25.23
C GLU A 174 -26.65 18.17 25.09
N ALA A 175 -26.24 17.22 25.92
CA ALA A 175 -24.97 16.52 25.76
C ALA A 175 -24.94 15.67 24.47
N GLN A 176 -26.03 14.95 24.17
CA GLN A 176 -26.13 14.13 22.96
C GLN A 176 -26.19 14.96 21.68
N LYS A 177 -26.83 16.14 21.71
CA LYS A 177 -26.81 17.09 20.59
C LYS A 177 -25.41 17.64 20.33
N ARG A 178 -24.69 18.06 21.38
CA ARG A 178 -23.27 18.45 21.27
C ARG A 178 -22.40 17.33 20.68
N LEU A 179 -22.62 16.10 21.13
CA LEU A 179 -21.94 14.93 20.57
C LEU A 179 -22.27 14.74 19.07
N ALA A 180 -23.50 15.03 18.64
CA ALA A 180 -23.86 15.00 17.22
C ALA A 180 -23.03 15.98 16.38
N ASP A 181 -22.88 17.20 16.88
CA ASP A 181 -22.07 18.24 16.22
C ASP A 181 -20.59 17.84 16.19
N GLU A 182 -20.08 17.25 17.28
CA GLU A 182 -18.71 16.71 17.33
C GLU A 182 -18.50 15.59 16.31
N ILE A 183 -19.41 14.60 16.22
CA ILE A 183 -19.38 13.54 15.20
C ILE A 183 -19.41 14.14 13.80
N GLN A 184 -20.28 15.13 13.56
CA GLN A 184 -20.35 15.80 12.27
C GLN A 184 -19.06 16.56 11.95
N SER A 185 -18.40 17.17 12.93
CA SER A 185 -17.11 17.83 12.72
C SER A 185 -16.01 16.85 12.30
N LYS A 186 -16.11 15.57 12.69
CA LYS A 186 -15.19 14.48 12.30
C LYS A 186 -15.42 13.93 10.90
N GLU A 187 -16.42 14.43 10.18
CA GLU A 187 -16.65 14.07 8.77
C GLU A 187 -15.43 14.41 7.89
N SER A 188 -14.71 15.51 8.17
CA SER A 188 -13.47 15.86 7.46
C SER A 188 -12.35 14.84 7.69
N ASP A 189 -12.23 14.32 8.90
CA ASP A 189 -11.21 13.33 9.28
C ASP A 189 -11.53 12.00 8.57
N LYS A 190 -12.81 11.59 8.56
CA LYS A 190 -13.28 10.44 7.78
C LYS A 190 -12.93 10.57 6.29
N ASN A 191 -13.26 11.71 5.69
CA ASN A 191 -12.95 11.97 4.28
C ASN A 191 -11.43 11.99 4.02
N SER A 192 -10.63 12.46 4.97
CA SER A 192 -9.17 12.41 4.88
C SER A 192 -8.65 10.98 4.89
N VAL A 193 -9.17 10.10 5.76
CA VAL A 193 -8.83 8.67 5.78
C VAL A 193 -9.18 8.00 4.45
N ILE A 194 -10.37 8.25 3.91
CA ILE A 194 -10.81 7.72 2.60
C ILE A 194 -9.87 8.19 1.48
N ASN A 195 -9.52 9.48 1.45
CA ASN A 195 -8.63 10.02 0.43
C ASN A 195 -7.21 9.43 0.52
N LEU A 196 -6.67 9.29 1.72
CA LEU A 196 -5.35 8.66 1.94
C LEU A 196 -5.37 7.19 1.53
N SER A 197 -6.39 6.43 1.93
CA SER A 197 -6.60 5.03 1.52
C SER A 197 -6.59 4.89 0.00
N ARG A 198 -7.42 5.67 -0.70
CA ARG A 198 -7.51 5.63 -2.17
C ARG A 198 -6.21 6.02 -2.85
N ASN A 199 -5.48 6.99 -2.30
CA ASN A 199 -4.18 7.39 -2.83
C ASN A 199 -3.16 6.23 -2.72
N VAL A 200 -3.04 5.62 -1.54
CA VAL A 200 -2.15 4.46 -1.35
C VAL A 200 -2.54 3.32 -2.28
N GLN A 201 -3.83 2.95 -2.34
CA GLN A 201 -4.30 1.89 -3.23
C GLN A 201 -4.01 2.19 -4.70
N SER A 202 -4.18 3.45 -5.14
CA SER A 202 -3.87 3.86 -6.51
C SER A 202 -2.38 3.70 -6.83
N ILE A 203 -1.49 4.10 -5.93
CA ILE A 203 -0.05 3.95 -6.14
C ILE A 203 0.36 2.47 -6.15
N LEU A 204 -0.21 1.65 -5.25
CA LEU A 204 0.03 0.22 -5.22
C LEU A 204 -0.47 -0.49 -6.48
N ASN A 205 -1.61 -0.05 -7.04
CA ASN A 205 -2.10 -0.58 -8.32
C ASN A 205 -1.18 -0.22 -9.49
N ASP A 206 -0.65 1.01 -9.55
CA ASP A 206 0.35 1.36 -10.57
C ASP A 206 1.64 0.55 -10.37
N TYR A 207 2.10 0.37 -9.13
CA TYR A 207 3.24 -0.50 -8.81
C TYR A 207 3.07 -1.92 -9.38
N GLU A 208 1.93 -2.56 -9.10
CA GLU A 208 1.62 -3.90 -9.62
C GLU A 208 1.53 -3.92 -11.15
N LEU A 209 0.94 -2.88 -11.75
CA LEU A 209 0.84 -2.74 -13.19
C LEU A 209 2.23 -2.63 -13.84
N GLN A 210 3.13 -1.80 -13.29
CA GLN A 210 4.49 -1.68 -13.81
C GLN A 210 5.28 -2.98 -13.63
N ALA A 211 5.15 -3.65 -12.48
CA ALA A 211 5.75 -4.97 -12.27
C ALA A 211 5.22 -6.01 -13.27
N GLY A 212 3.92 -5.98 -13.58
CA GLY A 212 3.28 -6.84 -14.57
C GLY A 212 3.74 -6.57 -16.01
N LYS A 213 3.91 -5.30 -16.38
CA LYS A 213 4.47 -4.91 -17.69
C LYS A 213 5.90 -5.40 -17.85
N TYR A 214 6.74 -5.15 -16.85
CA TYR A 214 8.12 -5.64 -16.84
C TYR A 214 8.17 -7.17 -16.97
N ARG A 215 7.40 -7.89 -16.15
CA ARG A 215 7.28 -9.35 -16.23
C ARG A 215 6.86 -9.83 -17.63
N SER A 216 5.93 -9.14 -18.28
CA SER A 216 5.45 -9.51 -19.62
C SER A 216 6.48 -9.27 -20.72
N SER A 217 7.51 -8.45 -20.46
CA SER A 217 8.62 -8.21 -21.39
C SER A 217 9.74 -9.25 -21.30
N LEU A 218 9.76 -10.06 -20.24
CA LEU A 218 10.77 -11.09 -20.00
C LEU A 218 10.46 -12.38 -20.78
N ASP A 219 11.49 -13.22 -20.93
CA ASP A 219 11.35 -14.56 -21.50
C ASP A 219 10.28 -15.37 -20.71
N PRO A 220 9.27 -15.96 -21.37
CA PRO A 220 8.25 -16.78 -20.73
C PRO A 220 8.82 -17.91 -19.87
N THR A 221 9.97 -18.47 -20.20
CA THR A 221 10.63 -19.54 -19.43
C THR A 221 11.06 -19.07 -18.04
N LEU A 222 11.44 -17.79 -17.89
CA LEU A 222 11.77 -17.17 -16.60
C LEU A 222 10.52 -16.96 -15.72
N THR A 223 9.34 -16.91 -16.33
CA THR A 223 8.06 -16.63 -15.65
C THR A 223 7.17 -17.87 -15.46
N ALA A 224 7.44 -18.97 -16.18
CA ALA A 224 6.65 -20.20 -16.17
C ALA A 224 6.71 -20.98 -14.84
N SER A 225 7.80 -20.83 -14.08
CA SER A 225 7.95 -21.44 -12.75
C SER A 225 6.99 -20.84 -11.69
N SER A 226 6.28 -19.75 -12.02
CA SER A 226 5.40 -19.03 -11.08
C SER A 226 4.00 -19.65 -10.93
N ALA A 227 3.73 -20.83 -11.51
CA ALA A 227 2.38 -21.42 -11.56
C ALA A 227 1.78 -21.78 -10.17
N LYS A 228 2.58 -21.72 -9.10
CA LYS A 228 2.11 -21.85 -7.70
C LYS A 228 2.14 -20.50 -7.00
N ARG A 229 1.31 -19.55 -7.44
CA ARG A 229 0.94 -18.42 -6.56
C ARG A 229 0.16 -19.00 -5.38
N LEU A 230 0.79 -19.08 -4.21
CA LEU A 230 0.04 -19.07 -2.95
C LEU A 230 -0.90 -17.86 -3.04
N ARG A 231 -2.20 -18.05 -2.83
CA ARG A 231 -3.15 -16.94 -2.74
C ARG A 231 -2.80 -16.16 -1.48
N VAL A 232 -1.95 -15.15 -1.64
CA VAL A 232 -1.60 -14.22 -0.58
C VAL A 232 -2.53 -13.03 -0.74
N THR A 233 -3.16 -12.60 0.36
CA THR A 233 -4.00 -11.40 0.39
C THR A 233 -3.13 -10.17 0.11
N PRO A 234 -3.40 -9.40 -0.96
CA PRO A 234 -2.71 -8.16 -1.25
C PRO A 234 -2.90 -7.12 -0.14
N LEU A 235 -1.91 -6.27 0.07
CA LEU A 235 -2.00 -5.15 1.01
C LEU A 235 -3.19 -4.22 0.70
N GLN A 236 -3.49 -4.02 -0.58
CA GLN A 236 -4.60 -3.18 -1.06
C GLN A 236 -5.96 -3.67 -0.54
N GLU A 237 -6.17 -4.99 -0.50
CA GLU A 237 -7.42 -5.57 0.03
C GLU A 237 -7.57 -5.28 1.53
N SER A 238 -6.46 -5.36 2.29
CA SER A 238 -6.45 -5.01 3.71
C SER A 238 -6.73 -3.52 3.93
N ILE A 239 -6.17 -2.64 3.11
CA ILE A 239 -6.41 -1.20 3.18
C ILE A 239 -7.89 -0.89 2.89
N GLN A 240 -8.45 -1.51 1.86
CA GLN A 240 -9.87 -1.35 1.51
C GLN A 240 -10.78 -1.87 2.62
N ALA A 241 -10.44 -3.00 3.26
CA ALA A 241 -11.18 -3.52 4.41
C ALA A 241 -11.15 -2.55 5.58
N GLN A 242 -9.98 -2.00 5.92
CA GLN A 242 -9.82 -0.99 6.97
C GLN A 242 -10.65 0.29 6.70
N GLU A 243 -10.64 0.79 5.46
CA GLU A 243 -11.48 1.92 5.04
C GLU A 243 -12.97 1.62 5.23
N ASN A 244 -13.41 0.45 4.80
CA ASN A 244 -14.81 0.03 4.88
C ASN A 244 -15.26 -0.11 6.35
N ASP A 245 -14.44 -0.74 7.19
CA ASP A 245 -14.73 -0.93 8.61
C ASP A 245 -14.81 0.41 9.34
N MET A 246 -13.87 1.32 9.08
CA MET A 246 -13.89 2.68 9.65
C MET A 246 -15.14 3.45 9.20
N THR A 247 -15.46 3.42 7.90
CA THR A 247 -16.62 4.12 7.34
C THR A 247 -17.93 3.58 7.92
N LYS A 248 -18.02 2.26 8.06
CA LYS A 248 -19.15 1.58 8.70
C LYS A 248 -19.29 1.99 10.17
N LEU A 249 -18.20 1.94 10.95
CA LEU A 249 -18.21 2.33 12.36
C LEU A 249 -18.65 3.78 12.55
N TYR A 250 -18.17 4.70 11.70
CA TYR A 250 -18.60 6.08 11.71
C TYR A 250 -20.10 6.21 11.44
N ALA A 251 -20.61 5.53 10.40
CA ALA A 251 -22.02 5.58 10.03
C ALA A 251 -22.93 5.00 11.13
N GLU A 252 -22.55 3.88 11.73
CA GLU A 252 -23.26 3.24 12.85
C GLU A 252 -23.29 4.17 14.07
N THR A 253 -22.14 4.76 14.44
CA THR A 253 -22.01 5.70 15.54
C THR A 253 -22.89 6.94 15.35
N ALA A 254 -22.87 7.52 14.15
CA ALA A 254 -23.69 8.69 13.82
C ALA A 254 -25.20 8.36 13.86
N ALA A 255 -25.59 7.18 13.39
CA ALA A 255 -26.97 6.71 13.44
C ALA A 255 -27.44 6.41 14.87
N GLU A 256 -26.63 5.72 15.67
CA GLU A 256 -26.92 5.43 17.09
C GLU A 256 -27.09 6.74 17.89
N ASN A 257 -26.22 7.71 17.66
CA ASN A 257 -26.31 9.03 18.30
C ASN A 257 -27.62 9.76 17.94
N LYS A 258 -28.01 9.77 16.65
CA LYS A 258 -29.28 10.37 16.20
C LYS A 258 -30.48 9.67 16.81
N GLN A 259 -30.48 8.33 16.83
CA GLN A 259 -31.53 7.55 17.48
C GLN A 259 -31.64 7.91 18.96
N GLN A 260 -30.51 8.03 19.67
CA GLN A 260 -30.51 8.38 21.09
C GLN A 260 -31.09 9.77 21.37
N ILE A 261 -30.83 10.76 20.49
CA ILE A 261 -31.47 12.09 20.56
C ILE A 261 -32.99 11.96 20.42
N CYS A 262 -33.48 11.23 19.41
CA CYS A 262 -34.92 11.04 19.21
C CYS A 262 -35.59 10.38 20.43
N TRP A 263 -34.93 9.38 21.05
CA TRP A 263 -35.42 8.75 22.28
C TRP A 263 -35.47 9.72 23.47
N LEU A 264 -34.44 10.55 23.65
CA LEU A 264 -34.39 11.57 24.71
C LEU A 264 -35.46 12.66 24.52
N GLU A 265 -35.70 13.10 23.28
CA GLU A 265 -36.77 14.04 22.95
C GLU A 265 -38.16 13.46 23.25
N PHE A 266 -38.37 12.19 22.91
CA PHE A 266 -39.60 11.48 23.25
C PHE A 266 -39.80 11.34 24.76
N ALA A 267 -38.76 10.94 25.50
CA ALA A 267 -38.80 10.83 26.96
C ALA A 267 -39.13 12.17 27.63
N LYS A 268 -38.49 13.26 27.18
CA LYS A 268 -38.79 14.64 27.62
C LYS A 268 -40.26 14.98 27.40
N LYS A 269 -40.82 14.67 26.22
CA LYS A 269 -42.23 14.93 25.91
C LYS A 269 -43.19 14.15 26.82
N ILE A 270 -42.87 12.90 27.18
CA ILE A 270 -43.69 12.10 28.10
C ILE A 270 -43.64 12.69 29.52
N MET A 271 -42.47 13.06 30.02
CA MET A 271 -42.35 13.61 31.38
C MET A 271 -43.08 14.94 31.53
N ASN A 272 -42.96 15.84 30.55
CA ASN A 272 -43.71 17.09 30.57
C ASN A 272 -45.23 16.85 30.63
N LYS A 273 -45.74 15.80 29.96
CA LYS A 273 -47.16 15.43 30.06
C LYS A 273 -47.55 14.89 31.44
N LYS A 274 -46.66 14.12 32.09
CA LYS A 274 -46.88 13.64 33.47
C LYS A 274 -46.87 14.78 34.46
N GLU A 275 -45.88 15.69 34.39
CA GLU A 275 -45.83 16.88 35.25
C GLU A 275 -47.05 17.77 35.09
N VAL A 276 -47.55 17.95 33.86
CA VAL A 276 -48.80 18.70 33.62
C VAL A 276 -50.02 17.95 34.16
N GLY A 277 -50.08 16.62 34.03
CA GLY A 277 -51.15 15.80 34.60
C GLY A 277 -51.19 15.86 36.13
N ASP A 278 -50.03 15.71 36.77
CA ASP A 278 -49.86 15.79 38.23
C ASP A 278 -50.14 17.22 38.73
N ALA A 279 -49.69 18.26 38.02
CA ALA A 279 -49.98 19.65 38.37
C ALA A 279 -51.47 19.99 38.22
N VAL A 280 -52.15 19.48 37.19
CA VAL A 280 -53.60 19.64 37.02
C VAL A 280 -54.36 18.89 38.11
N GLN A 281 -53.91 17.70 38.51
CA GLN A 281 -54.52 16.91 39.58
C GLN A 281 -54.34 17.59 40.96
N VAL A 282 -53.13 18.08 41.26
CA VAL A 282 -52.85 18.84 42.49
C VAL A 282 -53.59 20.18 42.50
N MET A 283 -53.72 20.85 41.35
CA MET A 283 -54.51 22.09 41.25
C MET A 283 -56.01 21.82 41.39
N HIS A 284 -56.50 20.66 40.93
CA HIS A 284 -57.90 20.26 41.14
C HIS A 284 -58.18 19.89 42.61
N GLU A 285 -57.24 19.23 43.29
CA GLU A 285 -57.33 18.94 44.72
C GLU A 285 -57.20 20.20 45.60
N GLN A 286 -56.41 21.19 45.20
CA GLN A 286 -56.31 22.48 45.93
C GLN A 286 -57.53 23.41 45.72
N THR A 287 -58.28 23.26 44.63
CA THR A 287 -59.49 24.07 44.37
C THR A 287 -60.74 23.53 45.08
N GLN A 288 -60.67 22.32 45.68
CA GLN A 288 -61.76 21.68 46.43
C GLN A 288 -61.63 21.81 47.97
N GLN A 289 -60.93 22.82 48.50
CA GLN A 289 -61.10 23.22 49.90
C GLN A 289 -62.34 24.13 50.05
N PRO A 290 -63.35 23.77 50.87
CA PRO A 290 -64.56 24.57 51.00
C PRO A 290 -64.28 25.86 51.79
N LYS A 291 -64.62 27.01 51.19
CA LYS A 291 -64.86 28.27 51.90
C LYS A 291 -66.14 28.11 52.74
N ASN A 292 -66.01 27.84 54.03
CA ASN A 292 -67.10 28.06 54.97
C ASN A 292 -67.11 29.56 55.35
N ILE A 293 -68.03 30.30 54.74
CA ILE A 293 -68.52 31.58 55.24
C ILE A 293 -69.72 31.23 56.10
N ASP A 294 -69.69 31.59 57.39
CA ASP A 294 -70.91 31.68 58.18
C ASP A 294 -70.86 32.99 58.98
N GLU A 295 -71.69 33.93 58.53
CA GLU A 295 -72.01 35.20 59.19
C GLU A 295 -73.51 35.16 59.49
N SER A 296 -73.91 35.20 60.78
CA SER A 296 -74.99 36.08 61.28
C SER A 296 -75.29 35.88 62.78
N GLU A 297 -74.90 36.90 63.56
CA GLU A 297 -75.58 37.60 64.68
C GLU A 297 -76.62 36.90 65.59
N ILE A 298 -76.30 36.83 66.90
CA ILE A 298 -76.97 37.38 68.14
C ILE A 298 -78.46 37.83 68.00
N PRO A 299 -79.44 37.69 68.95
CA PRO A 299 -79.35 37.66 70.44
C PRO A 299 -80.29 36.71 71.23
N LYS A 300 -79.96 36.44 72.51
CA LYS A 300 -80.70 36.89 73.73
C LYS A 300 -79.94 36.50 75.00
#